data_AF-A0A831ZE84-F1
#
_entry.id   AF-A0A831ZE84-F1
#
_cell.length_a   1.000
_cell.length_b   1.000
_cell.length_c   1.000
_cell.angle_alpha   90.00
_cell.angle_beta   90.00
_cell.angle_gamma   90.00
#
_symmetry.space_group_name_H-M   'P 1'
#
loop_
_entity.id
_entity.type
_entity.pdbx_description
1 polymer ?
#
loop_
_entity_poly.entity_id
_entity_poly.type
_entity_poly.pdbx_seq_one_letter_code
_entity_poly.pdbx_strand_id
1 'polypeptide(L)'
;MDLAQSLGLGDQTEDAQLKQQNLHLYINLKLASNGQPQCFPDKDNGMLTTAHDMLRNYLEKNRQLSSSYYPADQRIQDFLDRYLADLDLDSIPSLPTMTFELDRHGIARELSITMAEDEFHSDYVASYRVKQGVLHNPVNDRRTTKGSFHIAEGGLPVPGDKKQVPKNTFATLLEHAFNPPDSLLELPYCSKQSDPAKMFVSLLLKPIVCPEIPGVDAEKTMEIRFFAPGNLVSNLDFVESIFGNGGNPGLPQYDAALDVEHWTGHSGCVILAPHLVGLTKQAVGLPHWDDATQRQRDEGMCWKQADERYNDGQAFKILARDASGVIVSILADNYFGYCKKEVKTHIS
;
A
#
# COMPACT_ATOMS: atom_id res chain seq x y z
N MET A 1 5.47 5.48 -22.84
CA MET A 1 4.75 5.83 -21.60
C MET A 1 3.62 6.80 -21.95
N ASP A 2 2.38 6.52 -21.56
CA ASP A 2 1.29 7.51 -21.64
C ASP A 2 1.47 8.54 -20.53
N LEU A 3 1.92 9.75 -20.89
CA LEU A 3 2.25 10.82 -19.94
C LEU A 3 1.02 11.34 -19.20
N ALA A 4 -0.18 11.29 -19.81
CA ALA A 4 -1.40 11.72 -19.17
C ALA A 4 -1.83 10.71 -18.10
N GLN A 5 -1.79 9.42 -18.42
CA GLN A 5 -2.14 8.37 -17.46
C GLN A 5 -1.10 8.23 -16.34
N SER A 6 0.19 8.35 -16.65
CA SER A 6 1.27 8.08 -15.69
C SER A 6 1.60 9.28 -14.82
N LEU A 7 1.63 10.50 -15.39
CA LEU A 7 2.10 11.72 -14.73
C LEU A 7 1.05 12.84 -14.71
N GLY A 8 -0.14 12.63 -15.26
CA GLY A 8 -1.16 13.67 -15.39
C GLY A 8 -0.81 14.77 -16.39
N LEU A 9 0.23 14.57 -17.21
CA LEU A 9 0.70 15.54 -18.21
C LEU A 9 -0.01 15.27 -19.55
N GLY A 10 -1.19 15.87 -19.71
CA GLY A 10 -2.03 15.76 -20.92
C GLY A 10 -2.60 17.10 -21.37
N ASP A 11 -3.41 17.08 -22.43
CA ASP A 11 -3.94 18.30 -23.08
C ASP A 11 -4.77 19.14 -22.10
N GLN A 12 -4.45 20.44 -22.01
CA GLN A 12 -5.06 21.38 -21.04
C GLN A 12 -6.26 22.13 -21.62
N THR A 13 -6.76 21.68 -22.76
CA THR A 13 -7.90 22.30 -23.47
C THR A 13 -9.27 21.84 -22.97
N GLU A 14 -9.34 20.76 -22.17
CA GLU A 14 -10.59 20.30 -21.55
C GLU A 14 -11.06 21.22 -20.41
N ASP A 15 -12.37 21.41 -20.31
CA ASP A 15 -13.01 22.11 -19.19
C ASP A 15 -12.71 21.38 -17.87
N ALA A 16 -12.06 22.07 -16.94
CA ALA A 16 -11.67 21.54 -15.63
C ALA A 16 -12.87 20.99 -14.84
N GLN A 17 -14.04 21.60 -14.99
CA GLN A 17 -15.25 21.16 -14.28
C GLN A 17 -15.77 19.83 -14.84
N LEU A 18 -15.76 19.66 -16.16
CA LEU A 18 -16.17 18.42 -16.82
C LEU A 18 -15.20 17.28 -16.48
N LYS A 19 -13.90 17.57 -16.44
CA LYS A 19 -12.87 16.60 -16.05
C LYS A 19 -13.06 16.10 -14.61
N GLN A 20 -13.39 17.00 -13.70
CA GLN A 20 -13.68 16.65 -12.30
C GLN A 20 -14.95 15.79 -12.17
N GLN A 21 -16.03 16.14 -12.89
CA GLN A 21 -17.26 15.34 -12.90
C GLN A 21 -17.02 13.92 -13.44
N ASN A 22 -16.24 13.79 -14.52
CA ASN A 22 -15.86 12.49 -15.08
C ASN A 22 -15.03 11.67 -14.09
N LEU A 23 -14.13 12.31 -13.34
CA LEU A 23 -13.33 11.65 -12.30
C LEU A 23 -14.21 11.15 -11.15
N HIS A 24 -15.17 11.96 -10.68
CA HIS A 24 -16.12 11.55 -9.63
C HIS A 24 -16.99 10.38 -10.08
N LEU A 25 -17.50 10.42 -11.32
CA LEU A 25 -18.26 9.32 -11.89
C LEU A 25 -17.42 8.03 -11.95
N TYR A 26 -16.16 8.15 -12.39
CA TYR A 26 -15.23 7.04 -12.47
C TYR A 26 -14.92 6.42 -11.10
N ILE A 27 -14.64 7.25 -10.10
CA ILE A 27 -14.43 6.80 -8.71
C ILE A 27 -15.64 6.02 -8.21
N ASN A 28 -16.84 6.54 -8.44
CA ASN A 28 -18.07 5.89 -8.01
C ASN A 28 -18.35 4.56 -8.74
N LEU A 29 -18.03 4.47 -10.03
CA LEU A 29 -18.09 3.22 -10.77
C LEU A 29 -17.15 2.17 -10.15
N LYS A 30 -15.94 2.56 -9.75
CA LYS A 30 -14.96 1.67 -9.09
C LYS A 30 -15.39 1.25 -7.69
N LEU A 31 -15.99 2.15 -6.91
CA LEU A 31 -16.57 1.81 -5.60
C LEU A 31 -17.67 0.75 -5.79
N ALA A 32 -18.59 1.01 -6.72
CA ALA A 32 -19.70 0.09 -7.02
C ALA A 32 -19.22 -1.28 -7.49
N SER A 33 -18.21 -1.32 -8.37
CA SER A 33 -17.64 -2.58 -8.88
C SER A 33 -16.90 -3.39 -7.82
N ASN A 34 -16.50 -2.75 -6.72
CA ASN A 34 -15.93 -3.37 -5.53
C ASN A 34 -16.97 -3.64 -4.42
N GLY A 35 -18.25 -3.34 -4.67
CA GLY A 35 -19.33 -3.58 -3.72
C GLY A 35 -19.37 -2.59 -2.55
N GLN A 36 -18.68 -1.45 -2.71
CA GLN A 36 -18.65 -0.37 -1.73
C GLN A 36 -19.78 0.65 -1.98
N PRO A 37 -20.22 1.39 -0.95
CA PRO A 37 -21.20 2.45 -1.11
C PRO A 37 -20.66 3.53 -2.05
N GLN A 38 -21.55 4.07 -2.88
CA GLN A 38 -21.26 5.15 -3.81
C GLN A 38 -21.42 6.51 -3.12
N CYS A 39 -20.58 7.45 -3.51
CA CYS A 39 -20.43 8.79 -2.95
C CYS A 39 -20.90 9.81 -3.99
N PHE A 40 -22.20 10.15 -3.98
CA PHE A 40 -22.82 11.15 -4.87
C PHE A 40 -23.23 12.43 -4.14
N PRO A 41 -23.07 13.60 -4.78
CA PRO A 41 -23.69 14.84 -4.32
C PRO A 41 -25.21 14.86 -4.57
N ASP A 42 -25.67 14.32 -5.70
CA ASP A 42 -27.07 14.32 -6.13
C ASP A 42 -27.60 12.91 -6.39
N LYS A 43 -28.86 12.67 -5.97
CA LYS A 43 -29.49 11.33 -5.92
C LYS A 43 -29.79 10.69 -7.29
N ASP A 44 -29.67 11.42 -8.40
CA ASP A 44 -30.04 10.93 -9.74
C ASP A 44 -28.88 11.06 -10.73
N ASN A 45 -28.01 10.05 -10.75
CA ASN A 45 -27.06 9.88 -11.86
C ASN A 45 -27.55 8.73 -12.76
N GLY A 46 -28.44 9.06 -13.70
CA GLY A 46 -29.15 8.07 -14.52
C GLY A 46 -28.25 7.10 -15.30
N MET A 47 -26.98 7.46 -15.53
CA MET A 47 -25.98 6.58 -16.15
C MET A 47 -25.65 5.36 -15.28
N LEU A 48 -25.58 5.50 -13.96
CA LEU A 48 -25.31 4.39 -13.04
C LEU A 48 -26.51 3.51 -12.80
N THR A 49 -27.70 4.09 -12.78
CA THR A 49 -28.96 3.32 -12.77
C THR A 49 -29.02 2.41 -14.00
N THR A 50 -28.56 2.90 -15.16
CA THR A 50 -28.52 2.12 -16.40
C THR A 50 -27.46 1.01 -16.37
N ALA A 51 -26.31 1.25 -15.72
CA ALA A 51 -25.22 0.29 -15.60
C ALA A 51 -25.33 -0.65 -14.38
N HIS A 52 -26.38 -0.55 -13.57
CA HIS A 52 -26.47 -1.20 -12.26
C HIS A 52 -26.31 -2.72 -12.32
N ASP A 53 -27.06 -3.39 -13.21
CA ASP A 53 -27.01 -4.83 -13.38
C ASP A 53 -25.65 -5.30 -13.91
N MET A 54 -25.01 -4.50 -14.76
CA MET A 54 -23.68 -4.79 -15.29
C MET A 54 -22.62 -4.73 -14.18
N LEU A 55 -22.68 -3.70 -13.32
CA LEU A 55 -21.77 -3.53 -12.19
C LEU A 55 -21.96 -4.62 -11.15
N ARG A 56 -23.21 -5.02 -10.84
CA ARG A 56 -23.48 -6.15 -9.94
C ARG A 56 -22.98 -7.47 -10.50
N ASN A 57 -23.19 -7.74 -11.78
CA ASN A 57 -22.66 -8.95 -12.43
C ASN A 57 -21.12 -8.98 -12.37
N TYR A 58 -20.48 -7.85 -12.65
CA TYR A 58 -19.03 -7.72 -12.51
C TYR A 58 -18.55 -7.96 -11.07
N LEU A 59 -19.25 -7.40 -10.07
CA LEU A 59 -18.95 -7.63 -8.66
C LEU A 59 -19.07 -9.11 -8.26
N GLU A 60 -20.14 -9.81 -8.66
CA GLU A 60 -20.31 -11.23 -8.36
C GLU A 60 -19.23 -12.09 -9.04
N LYS A 61 -18.81 -11.74 -10.26
CA LYS A 61 -17.67 -12.38 -10.93
C LYS A 61 -16.37 -12.14 -10.18
N ASN A 62 -16.13 -10.92 -9.70
CA ASN A 62 -14.95 -10.62 -8.89
C ASN A 62 -14.94 -11.41 -7.57
N ARG A 63 -16.11 -11.57 -6.92
CA ARG A 63 -16.22 -12.41 -5.71
C ARG A 63 -15.91 -13.88 -6.00
N GLN A 64 -16.35 -14.41 -7.13
CA GLN A 64 -16.01 -15.77 -7.57
C GLN A 64 -14.52 -15.94 -7.89
N LEU A 65 -13.87 -14.87 -8.38
CA LEU A 65 -12.44 -14.82 -8.70
C LEU A 65 -11.59 -14.29 -7.54
N SER A 66 -12.16 -14.08 -6.35
CA SER A 66 -11.47 -13.45 -5.21
C SER A 66 -10.26 -14.22 -4.69
N SER A 67 -10.10 -15.48 -5.11
CA SER A 67 -8.94 -16.32 -4.85
C SER A 67 -7.78 -16.12 -5.84
N SER A 68 -7.96 -15.30 -6.88
CA SER A 68 -6.92 -15.02 -7.88
C SER A 68 -6.27 -13.67 -7.61
N TYR A 69 -4.94 -13.67 -7.60
CA TYR A 69 -4.15 -12.45 -7.56
C TYR A 69 -3.91 -11.90 -8.97
N TYR A 70 -3.62 -10.60 -9.05
CA TYR A 70 -2.95 -10.04 -10.22
C TYR A 70 -1.55 -10.63 -10.35
N PRO A 71 -0.95 -10.68 -11.56
CA PRO A 71 0.37 -11.31 -11.75
C PRO A 71 1.46 -10.79 -10.79
N ALA A 72 1.51 -9.48 -10.56
CA ALA A 72 2.43 -8.87 -9.60
C ALA A 72 2.16 -9.30 -8.15
N ASP A 73 0.88 -9.34 -7.76
CA ASP A 73 0.45 -9.75 -6.42
C ASP A 73 0.67 -11.25 -6.20
N GLN A 74 0.52 -12.08 -7.25
CA GLN A 74 0.80 -13.52 -7.21
C GLN A 74 2.27 -13.78 -6.90
N ARG A 75 3.20 -13.08 -7.58
CA ARG A 75 4.65 -13.22 -7.31
C ARG A 75 5.00 -12.88 -5.85
N ILE A 76 4.32 -11.88 -5.29
CA ILE A 76 4.48 -11.50 -3.89
C ILE A 76 3.91 -12.56 -2.96
N GLN A 77 2.70 -13.07 -3.24
CA GLN A 77 2.09 -14.12 -2.43
C GLN A 77 2.89 -15.42 -2.49
N ASP A 78 3.37 -15.84 -3.67
CA ASP A 78 4.22 -17.02 -3.83
C ASP A 78 5.51 -16.91 -3.00
N PHE A 79 6.09 -15.70 -2.93
CA PHE A 79 7.19 -15.43 -2.03
C PHE A 79 6.77 -15.56 -0.56
N LEU A 80 5.67 -14.96 -0.13
CA LEU A 80 5.19 -15.05 1.25
C LEU A 80 4.89 -16.50 1.66
N ASP A 81 4.22 -17.25 0.79
CA ASP A 81 3.86 -18.64 1.00
C ASP A 81 5.12 -19.50 1.18
N ARG A 82 6.08 -19.40 0.26
CA ARG A 82 7.35 -20.11 0.36
C ARG A 82 8.21 -19.63 1.52
N TYR A 83 8.25 -18.32 1.75
CA TYR A 83 9.04 -17.72 2.81
C TYR A 83 8.52 -18.22 4.14
N LEU A 84 7.21 -18.27 4.38
CA LEU A 84 6.64 -18.62 5.70
C LEU A 84 6.27 -20.11 5.86
N ALA A 85 6.51 -20.95 4.86
CA ALA A 85 6.10 -22.36 4.83
C ALA A 85 6.70 -23.25 5.94
N ASP A 86 7.82 -22.87 6.54
CA ASP A 86 8.47 -23.59 7.64
C ASP A 86 7.91 -23.24 9.02
N LEU A 87 6.99 -22.28 9.10
CA LEU A 87 6.29 -21.91 10.33
C LEU A 87 5.02 -22.74 10.51
N ASP A 88 4.73 -23.12 11.75
CA ASP A 88 3.49 -23.80 12.14
C ASP A 88 2.37 -22.77 12.33
N LEU A 89 1.91 -22.19 11.21
CA LEU A 89 0.83 -21.20 11.18
C LEU A 89 -0.49 -21.88 10.74
N ASP A 90 -1.60 -21.49 11.36
CA ASP A 90 -2.95 -21.94 10.94
C ASP A 90 -3.23 -21.56 9.48
N SER A 91 -2.79 -20.36 9.07
CA SER A 91 -2.83 -19.87 7.69
C SER A 91 -1.74 -18.83 7.44
N ILE A 92 -1.19 -18.82 6.24
CA ILE A 92 -0.25 -17.78 5.80
C ILE A 92 -1.04 -16.49 5.50
N PRO A 93 -0.62 -15.31 6.00
CA PRO A 93 -1.28 -14.05 5.69
C PRO A 93 -1.34 -13.78 4.19
N SER A 94 -2.54 -13.49 3.69
CA SER A 94 -2.81 -13.25 2.27
C SER A 94 -2.95 -11.77 1.94
N LEU A 95 -2.48 -11.37 0.76
CA LEU A 95 -2.70 -10.02 0.25
C LEU A 95 -4.20 -9.73 0.05
N PRO A 96 -4.64 -8.48 0.26
CA PRO A 96 -6.02 -8.10 -0.04
C PRO A 96 -6.27 -8.15 -1.56
N THR A 97 -7.26 -8.93 -1.99
CA THR A 97 -7.61 -9.11 -3.41
C THR A 97 -8.66 -8.14 -3.93
N MET A 98 -9.49 -7.58 -3.05
CA MET A 98 -10.46 -6.53 -3.38
C MET A 98 -9.99 -5.18 -2.86
N THR A 99 -9.26 -4.45 -3.71
CA THR A 99 -8.73 -3.10 -3.39
C THR A 99 -9.28 -2.06 -4.35
N PHE A 100 -9.26 -0.79 -3.97
CA PHE A 100 -9.47 0.28 -4.92
C PHE A 100 -8.15 0.48 -5.66
N GLU A 101 -8.06 -0.02 -6.90
CA GLU A 101 -6.82 0.15 -7.67
C GLU A 101 -6.71 1.59 -8.16
N LEU A 102 -5.52 2.17 -8.05
CA LEU A 102 -5.22 3.49 -8.59
C LEU A 102 -4.56 3.27 -9.95
N ASP A 103 -5.37 3.13 -10.99
CA ASP A 103 -4.93 2.78 -12.35
C ASP A 103 -4.75 4.00 -13.27
N ARG A 104 -5.02 5.21 -12.76
CA ARG A 104 -4.78 6.48 -13.46
C ARG A 104 -4.35 7.57 -12.49
N HIS A 105 -3.41 8.40 -12.95
CA HIS A 105 -2.93 9.55 -12.21
C HIS A 105 -4.05 10.51 -11.78
N GLY A 106 -4.01 10.93 -10.52
CA GLY A 106 -4.89 11.95 -9.96
C GLY A 106 -6.13 11.41 -9.23
N ILE A 107 -6.47 10.13 -9.38
CA ILE A 107 -7.55 9.51 -8.60
C ILE A 107 -7.20 9.52 -7.10
N ALA A 108 -5.95 9.20 -6.77
CA ALA A 108 -5.48 9.17 -5.38
C ALA A 108 -5.65 10.51 -4.67
N ARG A 109 -5.37 11.61 -5.39
CA ARG A 109 -5.53 12.98 -4.89
C ARG A 109 -6.98 13.35 -4.65
N GLU A 110 -7.88 12.92 -5.52
CA GLU A 110 -9.31 13.20 -5.33
C GLU A 110 -9.89 12.35 -4.19
N LEU A 111 -9.35 11.14 -3.97
CA LEU A 111 -9.74 10.27 -2.86
C LEU A 111 -9.25 10.75 -1.48
N SER A 112 -8.19 11.56 -1.43
CA SER A 112 -7.48 11.93 -0.19
C SER A 112 -8.15 13.04 0.63
N ILE A 113 -9.25 13.59 0.12
CA ILE A 113 -10.07 14.59 0.79
C ILE A 113 -11.54 14.31 0.54
N THR A 114 -12.42 14.87 1.36
CA THR A 114 -13.86 14.69 1.21
C THR A 114 -14.36 15.32 -0.10
N MET A 115 -15.42 14.74 -0.67
CA MET A 115 -16.09 15.33 -1.83
C MET A 115 -16.77 16.68 -1.51
N ALA A 116 -17.30 16.83 -0.31
CA ALA A 116 -18.21 17.93 0.05
C ALA A 116 -17.53 19.14 0.71
N GLU A 117 -16.35 18.94 1.30
CA GLU A 117 -15.64 19.93 2.11
C GLU A 117 -14.16 20.00 1.73
N ASP A 118 -13.54 21.14 2.05
CA ASP A 118 -12.11 21.39 1.81
C ASP A 118 -11.19 20.82 2.90
N GLU A 119 -11.73 20.10 3.89
CA GLU A 119 -10.96 19.58 5.02
C GLU A 119 -11.37 18.13 5.36
N PHE A 120 -10.40 17.32 5.79
CA PHE A 120 -10.60 15.98 6.32
C PHE A 120 -9.70 15.75 7.53
N HIS A 121 -10.22 15.10 8.56
CA HIS A 121 -9.50 14.82 9.80
C HIS A 121 -9.71 13.38 10.24
N SER A 122 -8.62 12.71 10.60
CA SER A 122 -8.63 11.41 11.27
C SER A 122 -7.57 11.35 12.37
N ASP A 123 -7.52 10.24 13.10
CA ASP A 123 -6.46 9.96 14.06
C ASP A 123 -5.07 9.81 13.41
N TYR A 124 -4.98 9.82 12.07
CA TYR A 124 -3.75 9.57 11.32
C TYR A 124 -3.30 10.75 10.47
N VAL A 125 -4.23 11.55 9.92
CA VAL A 125 -3.91 12.66 9.02
C VAL A 125 -4.96 13.76 9.06
N ALA A 126 -4.51 15.01 8.95
CA ALA A 126 -5.35 16.16 8.63
C ALA A 126 -5.03 16.64 7.20
N SER A 127 -6.04 16.63 6.32
CA SER A 127 -5.92 16.94 4.90
C SER A 127 -6.73 18.18 4.54
N TYR A 128 -6.19 19.03 3.67
CA TYR A 128 -6.80 20.31 3.28
C TYR A 128 -6.67 20.52 1.77
N ARG A 129 -7.75 21.00 1.15
CA ARG A 129 -7.71 21.56 -0.21
C ARG A 129 -7.29 23.02 -0.09
N VAL A 130 -6.19 23.37 -0.71
CA VAL A 130 -5.62 24.72 -0.68
C VAL A 130 -5.51 25.27 -2.09
N LYS A 131 -5.35 26.59 -2.23
CA LYS A 131 -5.27 27.25 -3.56
C LYS A 131 -4.16 26.68 -4.45
N GLN A 132 -3.10 26.16 -3.83
CA GLN A 132 -1.91 25.61 -4.50
C GLN A 132 -2.01 24.09 -4.77
N GLY A 133 -3.08 23.42 -4.33
CA GLY A 133 -3.24 21.96 -4.45
C GLY A 133 -3.80 21.34 -3.17
N VAL A 134 -3.11 20.33 -2.64
CA VAL A 134 -3.48 19.63 -1.42
C VAL A 134 -2.38 19.76 -0.36
N LEU A 135 -2.79 19.85 0.91
CA LEU A 135 -1.92 19.85 2.08
C LEU A 135 -2.31 18.68 2.97
N HIS A 136 -1.32 17.87 3.36
CA HIS A 136 -1.53 16.72 4.25
C HIS A 136 -0.57 16.80 5.43
N ASN A 137 -1.13 16.83 6.64
CA ASN A 137 -0.41 16.86 7.90
C ASN A 137 -0.61 15.52 8.64
N PRO A 138 0.30 14.55 8.51
CA PRO A 138 0.25 13.29 9.26
C PRO A 138 0.55 13.54 10.74
N VAL A 139 0.18 12.60 11.62
CA VAL A 139 0.42 12.71 13.06
C VAL A 139 1.89 12.97 13.39
N ASN A 140 2.79 12.23 12.74
CA ASN A 140 4.23 12.40 12.90
C ASN A 140 4.77 13.33 11.81
N ASP A 141 5.37 14.45 12.22
CA ASP A 141 5.87 15.50 11.32
C ASP A 141 7.25 15.19 10.71
N ARG A 142 7.93 14.17 11.22
CA ARG A 142 9.30 13.83 10.84
C ARG A 142 9.59 12.34 10.96
N ARG A 143 10.58 11.92 10.18
CA ARG A 143 11.09 10.55 10.18
C ARG A 143 12.05 10.29 11.33
N THR A 144 11.84 9.19 12.06
CA THR A 144 12.80 8.61 13.00
C THR A 144 13.69 7.60 12.29
N THR A 145 15.00 7.62 12.56
CA THR A 145 15.98 6.70 11.95
C THR A 145 16.62 5.75 12.96
N LYS A 146 16.71 6.14 14.23
CA LYS A 146 17.36 5.32 15.26
C LYS A 146 16.45 4.16 15.63
N GLY A 147 16.90 2.93 15.37
CA GLY A 147 16.22 1.71 15.77
C GLY A 147 14.91 1.40 15.03
N SER A 148 14.61 2.12 13.94
CA SER A 148 13.35 1.99 13.20
C SER A 148 13.43 1.01 12.01
N PHE A 149 14.60 0.43 11.71
CA PHE A 149 14.80 -0.43 10.56
C PHE A 149 15.02 -1.87 11.02
N HIS A 150 14.00 -2.69 10.81
CA HIS A 150 13.96 -4.09 11.20
C HIS A 150 14.00 -4.99 9.97
N ILE A 151 14.55 -6.19 10.12
CA ILE A 151 14.66 -7.17 9.05
C ILE A 151 14.29 -8.54 9.61
N ALA A 152 13.34 -9.21 8.96
CA ALA A 152 12.96 -10.58 9.27
C ALA A 152 14.11 -11.54 8.94
N GLU A 153 14.36 -12.50 9.82
CA GLU A 153 15.26 -13.62 9.54
C GLU A 153 14.64 -14.63 8.56
N GLY A 154 15.45 -15.57 8.06
CA GLY A 154 15.01 -16.61 7.12
C GLY A 154 15.29 -16.30 5.64
N GLY A 155 15.78 -15.10 5.33
CA GLY A 155 16.20 -14.68 4.00
C GLY A 155 17.69 -14.35 3.92
N LEU A 156 18.03 -13.27 3.23
CA LEU A 156 19.42 -12.78 3.15
C LEU A 156 19.94 -12.29 4.52
N PRO A 157 21.28 -12.35 4.76
CA PRO A 157 21.88 -11.94 6.03
C PRO A 157 21.41 -10.57 6.52
N VAL A 158 21.19 -10.45 7.83
CA VAL A 158 20.79 -9.19 8.47
C VAL A 158 22.04 -8.37 8.81
N PRO A 159 22.19 -7.14 8.27
CA PRO A 159 23.30 -6.27 8.63
C PRO A 159 23.33 -5.97 10.13
N GLY A 160 24.53 -5.86 10.72
CA GLY A 160 24.70 -5.68 12.17
C GLY A 160 24.18 -4.35 12.72
N ASP A 161 23.87 -3.38 11.87
CA ASP A 161 23.27 -2.10 12.26
C ASP A 161 21.73 -2.11 12.20
N LYS A 162 21.11 -3.25 11.88
CA LYS A 162 19.66 -3.45 11.80
C LYS A 162 19.19 -4.42 12.88
N LYS A 163 17.96 -4.24 13.35
CA LYS A 163 17.34 -5.20 14.28
C LYS A 163 16.89 -6.45 13.51
N GLN A 164 17.34 -7.62 13.94
CA GLN A 164 16.88 -8.90 13.43
C GLN A 164 15.58 -9.29 14.13
N VAL A 165 14.56 -9.63 13.35
CA VAL A 165 13.24 -10.00 13.86
C VAL A 165 12.98 -11.48 13.58
N PRO A 166 12.48 -12.24 14.57
CA PRO A 166 12.06 -13.61 14.34
C PRO A 166 11.03 -13.72 13.21
N LYS A 167 11.12 -14.80 12.44
CA LYS A 167 10.26 -14.98 11.27
C LYS A 167 8.77 -15.07 11.63
N ASN A 168 8.47 -15.73 12.76
CA ASN A 168 7.12 -15.77 13.34
C ASN A 168 6.58 -14.37 13.66
N THR A 169 7.40 -13.51 14.26
CA THR A 169 7.03 -12.12 14.56
C THR A 169 6.71 -11.32 13.29
N PHE A 170 7.45 -11.53 12.20
CA PHE A 170 7.12 -10.92 10.91
C PHE A 170 5.76 -11.43 10.39
N ALA A 171 5.49 -12.73 10.47
CA ALA A 171 4.20 -13.30 10.06
C ALA A 171 3.02 -12.69 10.84
N THR A 172 3.13 -12.59 12.18
CA THR A 172 2.08 -11.98 13.02
C THR A 172 1.90 -10.49 12.71
N LEU A 173 2.99 -9.75 12.48
CA LEU A 173 2.90 -8.34 12.07
C LEU A 173 2.23 -8.17 10.71
N LEU A 174 2.52 -9.07 9.76
CA LEU A 174 1.92 -9.08 8.43
C LEU A 174 0.42 -9.39 8.49
N GLU A 175 0.02 -10.37 9.31
CA GLU A 175 -1.39 -10.68 9.57
C GLU A 175 -2.14 -9.46 10.10
N HIS A 176 -1.60 -8.79 11.13
CA HIS A 176 -2.21 -7.56 11.64
C HIS A 176 -2.19 -6.42 10.62
N ALA A 177 -1.18 -6.34 9.74
CA ALA A 177 -1.11 -5.30 8.70
C ALA A 177 -2.27 -5.43 7.70
N PHE A 178 -2.72 -6.64 7.40
CA PHE A 178 -3.88 -6.91 6.52
C PHE A 178 -5.24 -6.82 7.24
N ASN A 179 -5.24 -6.69 8.58
CA ASN A 179 -6.43 -6.54 9.39
C ASN A 179 -6.45 -5.20 10.16
N PRO A 180 -6.43 -4.05 9.47
CA PRO A 180 -6.55 -2.73 10.10
C PRO A 180 -7.96 -2.50 10.68
N PRO A 181 -8.11 -1.58 11.65
CA PRO A 181 -9.43 -1.18 12.14
C PRO A 181 -10.24 -0.46 11.05
N ASP A 182 -11.56 -0.57 11.12
CA ASP A 182 -12.51 0.08 10.20
C ASP A 182 -12.25 1.57 9.97
N SER A 183 -11.90 2.31 11.03
CA SER A 183 -11.61 3.75 10.95
C SER A 183 -10.40 4.07 10.06
N LEU A 184 -9.44 3.15 9.98
CA LEU A 184 -8.26 3.26 9.13
C LEU A 184 -8.55 2.84 7.68
N LEU A 185 -9.56 1.99 7.45
CA LEU A 185 -10.01 1.60 6.11
C LEU A 185 -10.92 2.63 5.44
N GLU A 186 -11.53 3.52 6.21
CA GLU A 186 -12.46 4.53 5.71
C GLU A 186 -11.81 5.47 4.68
N LEU A 187 -12.41 5.59 3.50
CA LEU A 187 -11.95 6.49 2.44
C LEU A 187 -12.32 7.95 2.76
N PRO A 188 -11.37 8.90 2.78
CA PRO A 188 -11.64 10.31 3.07
C PRO A 188 -12.75 10.90 2.19
N TYR A 189 -12.75 10.54 0.90
CA TYR A 189 -13.75 10.91 -0.10
C TYR A 189 -15.20 10.68 0.34
N CYS A 190 -15.46 9.60 1.08
CA CYS A 190 -16.80 9.17 1.48
C CYS A 190 -17.10 9.41 2.97
N SER A 191 -16.17 9.99 3.73
CA SER A 191 -16.25 10.15 5.19
C SER A 191 -17.46 10.94 5.71
N LYS A 192 -18.10 11.75 4.86
CA LYS A 192 -19.31 12.53 5.22
C LYS A 192 -20.61 11.81 4.95
N GLN A 193 -20.56 10.58 4.44
CA GLN A 193 -21.74 9.76 4.23
C GLN A 193 -22.16 9.04 5.52
N SER A 194 -23.43 8.65 5.59
CA SER A 194 -23.93 7.83 6.70
C SER A 194 -23.32 6.43 6.74
N ASP A 195 -22.91 5.91 5.58
CA ASP A 195 -22.24 4.62 5.42
C ASP A 195 -21.03 4.82 4.50
N PRO A 196 -19.86 5.18 5.06
CA PRO A 196 -18.68 5.49 4.27
C PRO A 196 -18.01 4.22 3.73
N ALA A 197 -17.45 4.31 2.53
CA ALA A 197 -16.70 3.21 1.93
C ALA A 197 -15.42 2.88 2.74
N LYS A 198 -15.19 1.60 2.99
CA LYS A 198 -14.07 1.08 3.79
C LYS A 198 -13.35 -0.01 3.02
N MET A 199 -12.12 0.25 2.59
CA MET A 199 -11.34 -0.72 1.84
C MET A 199 -9.85 -0.35 1.79
N PHE A 200 -9.02 -1.30 1.36
CA PHE A 200 -7.66 -1.00 0.94
C PHE A 200 -7.66 -0.27 -0.41
N VAL A 201 -6.69 0.63 -0.59
CA VAL A 201 -6.28 1.22 -1.86
C VAL A 201 -4.97 0.58 -2.30
N SER A 202 -4.78 0.36 -3.60
CA SER A 202 -3.54 -0.19 -4.14
C SER A 202 -3.01 0.57 -5.35
N LEU A 203 -1.68 0.62 -5.51
CA LEU A 203 -0.99 1.28 -6.61
C LEU A 203 0.10 0.37 -7.17
N LEU A 204 0.23 0.34 -8.49
CA LEU A 204 1.38 -0.25 -9.18
C LEU A 204 2.37 0.88 -9.52
N LEU A 205 3.62 0.73 -9.10
CA LEU A 205 4.73 1.59 -9.51
C LEU A 205 5.70 0.78 -10.37
N LYS A 206 6.36 1.46 -11.33
CA LYS A 206 7.45 0.88 -12.12
C LYS A 206 8.72 1.73 -12.06
N PRO A 207 9.35 1.87 -10.87
CA PRO A 207 10.53 2.72 -10.75
C PRO A 207 11.71 2.18 -11.54
N ILE A 208 12.45 3.09 -12.17
CA ILE A 208 13.67 2.80 -12.93
C ILE A 208 14.77 2.34 -11.96
N VAL A 209 15.42 1.22 -12.32
CA VAL A 209 16.56 0.64 -11.61
C VAL A 209 17.83 0.79 -12.45
N CYS A 210 17.74 0.43 -13.73
CA CYS A 210 18.83 0.56 -14.69
C CYS A 210 18.44 1.61 -15.73
N PRO A 211 19.18 2.73 -15.87
CA PRO A 211 18.93 3.69 -16.94
C PRO A 211 19.31 3.09 -18.31
N GLU A 212 18.71 3.60 -19.39
CA GLU A 212 19.10 3.24 -20.75
C GLU A 212 20.56 3.58 -21.03
N ILE A 213 21.26 2.67 -21.71
CA ILE A 213 22.57 2.92 -22.32
C ILE A 213 22.39 2.79 -23.84
N PRO A 214 22.35 3.91 -24.60
CA PRO A 214 22.02 3.90 -26.02
C PRO A 214 22.86 2.90 -26.82
N GLY A 215 22.19 1.97 -27.50
CA GLY A 215 22.81 0.94 -28.33
C GLY A 215 23.46 -0.21 -27.55
N VAL A 216 23.32 -0.26 -26.22
CA VAL A 216 23.92 -1.29 -25.35
C VAL A 216 22.86 -2.03 -24.55
N ASP A 217 22.04 -1.34 -23.75
CA ASP A 217 21.01 -1.95 -22.92
C ASP A 217 19.83 -1.00 -22.73
N ALA A 218 18.63 -1.57 -22.68
CA ALA A 218 17.40 -0.82 -22.47
C ALA A 218 17.27 -0.35 -21.02
N GLU A 219 16.46 0.68 -20.78
CA GLU A 219 16.04 1.04 -19.43
C GLU A 219 15.28 -0.14 -18.79
N LYS A 220 15.61 -0.47 -17.54
CA LYS A 220 14.93 -1.52 -16.77
C LYS A 220 14.32 -0.98 -15.50
N THR A 221 13.09 -1.40 -15.26
CA THR A 221 12.30 -1.08 -14.08
C THR A 221 12.16 -2.31 -13.19
N MET A 222 11.88 -2.10 -11.91
CA MET A 222 11.22 -3.12 -11.10
C MET A 222 9.74 -2.78 -11.00
N GLU A 223 8.92 -3.71 -10.51
CA GLU A 223 7.53 -3.42 -10.16
C GLU A 223 7.39 -3.34 -8.64
N ILE A 224 6.58 -2.39 -8.13
CA ILE A 224 6.24 -2.30 -6.72
C ILE A 224 4.73 -2.20 -6.57
N ARG A 225 4.16 -3.07 -5.75
CA ARG A 225 2.76 -3.03 -5.32
C ARG A 225 2.67 -2.33 -3.97
N PHE A 226 2.01 -1.17 -3.95
CA PHE A 226 1.83 -0.36 -2.76
C PHE A 226 0.40 -0.55 -2.26
N PHE A 227 0.24 -0.99 -1.01
CA PHE A 227 -1.04 -1.19 -0.36
C PHE A 227 -1.16 -0.24 0.85
N ALA A 228 -2.30 0.40 0.96
CA ALA A 228 -2.62 1.20 2.13
C ALA A 228 -4.11 1.09 2.47
N PRO A 229 -4.47 1.17 3.76
CA PRO A 229 -5.85 1.43 4.15
C PRO A 229 -6.36 2.74 3.54
N GLY A 230 -7.66 2.82 3.23
CA GLY A 230 -8.26 3.96 2.52
C GLY A 230 -7.97 5.33 3.12
N ASN A 231 -7.90 5.43 4.45
CA ASN A 231 -7.62 6.69 5.16
C ASN A 231 -6.23 7.26 4.83
N LEU A 232 -5.31 6.41 4.35
CA LEU A 232 -3.94 6.76 4.00
C LEU A 232 -3.71 6.91 2.48
N VAL A 233 -4.77 7.07 1.69
CA VAL A 233 -4.66 7.21 0.22
C VAL A 233 -3.81 8.42 -0.22
N SER A 234 -3.67 9.44 0.62
CA SER A 234 -2.71 10.55 0.39
C SER A 234 -1.27 10.06 0.20
N ASN A 235 -0.87 8.98 0.89
CA ASN A 235 0.46 8.40 0.74
C ASN A 235 0.67 7.81 -0.65
N LEU A 236 -0.39 7.29 -1.28
CA LEU A 236 -0.35 6.74 -2.63
C LEU A 236 -0.30 7.88 -3.66
N ASP A 237 -1.05 8.98 -3.48
CA ASP A 237 -0.89 10.21 -4.30
C ASP A 237 0.56 10.72 -4.26
N PHE A 238 1.17 10.70 -3.07
CA PHE A 238 2.56 11.14 -2.90
C PHE A 238 3.56 10.29 -3.68
N VAL A 239 3.50 8.95 -3.58
CA VAL A 239 4.44 8.09 -4.33
C VAL A 239 4.13 8.03 -5.82
N GLU A 240 2.85 8.09 -6.21
CA GLU A 240 2.41 8.23 -7.60
C GLU A 240 3.01 9.49 -8.23
N SER A 241 2.94 10.63 -7.55
CA SER A 241 3.47 11.90 -8.03
C SER A 241 5.00 11.91 -8.19
N ILE A 242 5.72 11.05 -7.46
CA ILE A 242 7.19 10.96 -7.52
C ILE A 242 7.66 9.94 -8.56
N PHE A 243 7.01 8.78 -8.61
CA PHE A 243 7.47 7.60 -9.35
C PHE A 243 6.59 7.22 -10.54
N GLY A 244 5.49 7.93 -10.76
CA GLY A 244 4.53 7.69 -11.84
C GLY A 244 3.53 6.56 -11.53
N ASN A 245 2.36 6.62 -12.17
CA ASN A 245 1.37 5.55 -12.12
C ASN A 245 1.76 4.43 -13.11
N GLY A 246 1.83 3.19 -12.61
CA GLY A 246 2.19 1.99 -13.37
C GLY A 246 1.03 1.30 -14.10
N GLY A 247 -0.20 1.83 -13.98
CA GLY A 247 -1.41 1.36 -14.63
C GLY A 247 -2.19 0.31 -13.83
N ASN A 248 -3.10 -0.38 -14.51
CA ASN A 248 -3.96 -1.40 -13.91
C ASN A 248 -3.22 -2.75 -13.82
N PRO A 249 -2.86 -3.26 -12.63
CA PRO A 249 -2.11 -4.50 -12.48
C PRO A 249 -2.83 -5.75 -13.01
N GLY A 250 -4.14 -5.70 -13.25
CA GLY A 250 -4.92 -6.80 -13.80
C GLY A 250 -4.88 -6.90 -15.33
N LEU A 251 -4.31 -5.93 -16.05
CA LEU A 251 -4.22 -6.01 -17.51
C LEU A 251 -2.83 -6.51 -17.96
N PRO A 252 -2.75 -7.43 -18.94
CA PRO A 252 -1.48 -8.00 -19.40
C PRO A 252 -0.41 -6.97 -19.81
N GLN A 253 -0.82 -5.86 -20.42
CA GLN A 253 0.09 -4.77 -20.82
C GLN A 253 0.84 -4.12 -19.65
N TYR A 254 0.38 -4.30 -18.41
CA TYR A 254 1.05 -3.79 -17.21
C TYR A 254 1.78 -4.89 -16.43
N ASP A 255 1.68 -6.16 -16.82
CA ASP A 255 2.45 -7.26 -16.20
C ASP A 255 3.92 -7.18 -16.61
N ALA A 256 4.81 -6.93 -15.65
CA ALA A 256 6.25 -6.81 -15.90
C ALA A 256 6.87 -8.10 -16.45
N ALA A 257 6.31 -9.27 -16.12
CA ALA A 257 6.84 -10.55 -16.58
C ALA A 257 6.66 -10.78 -18.09
N LEU A 258 5.76 -10.04 -18.75
CA LEU A 258 5.57 -10.11 -20.21
C LEU A 258 6.53 -9.18 -20.97
N ASP A 259 7.19 -8.24 -20.29
CA ASP A 259 8.18 -7.32 -20.85
C ASP A 259 9.56 -7.58 -20.23
N VAL A 260 10.13 -8.73 -20.58
CA VAL A 260 11.42 -9.20 -20.06
C VAL A 260 12.61 -8.30 -20.45
N GLU A 261 12.45 -7.46 -21.48
CA GLU A 261 13.50 -6.53 -21.93
C GLU A 261 13.63 -5.34 -20.98
N HIS A 262 12.51 -4.86 -20.42
CA HIS A 262 12.44 -3.65 -19.58
C HIS A 262 12.15 -3.93 -18.09
N TRP A 263 12.09 -5.21 -17.69
CA TRP A 263 11.95 -5.61 -16.29
C TRP A 263 13.24 -6.21 -15.73
N THR A 264 13.58 -5.86 -14.50
CA THR A 264 14.76 -6.40 -13.81
C THR A 264 14.56 -7.82 -13.26
N GLY A 265 13.34 -8.37 -13.29
CA GLY A 265 13.00 -9.64 -12.65
C GLY A 265 12.68 -9.54 -11.15
N HIS A 266 12.57 -8.32 -10.60
CA HIS A 266 12.32 -8.08 -9.18
C HIS A 266 10.92 -7.49 -8.92
N SER A 267 10.30 -7.91 -7.83
CA SER A 267 8.98 -7.42 -7.38
C SER A 267 9.06 -6.93 -5.94
N GLY A 268 8.48 -5.76 -5.69
CA GLY A 268 8.38 -5.15 -4.36
C GLY A 268 6.95 -5.08 -3.86
N CYS A 269 6.77 -5.17 -2.54
CA CYS A 269 5.50 -4.92 -1.86
C CYS A 269 5.70 -3.97 -0.68
N VAL A 270 4.91 -2.91 -0.59
CA VAL A 270 4.93 -1.98 0.54
C VAL A 270 3.52 -1.86 1.12
N ILE A 271 3.41 -2.05 2.44
CA ILE A 271 2.13 -2.04 3.17
C ILE A 271 2.19 -0.95 4.25
N LEU A 272 1.24 -0.02 4.25
CA LEU A 272 1.10 0.97 5.33
C LEU A 272 0.21 0.40 6.44
N ALA A 273 0.73 0.37 7.67
CA ALA A 273 0.04 -0.20 8.82
C ALA A 273 0.42 0.54 10.12
N PRO A 274 0.09 1.84 10.25
CA PRO A 274 0.46 2.63 11.43
C PRO A 274 -0.13 2.09 12.73
N HIS A 275 -1.23 1.33 12.69
CA HIS A 275 -1.84 0.71 13.86
C HIS A 275 -0.95 -0.32 14.56
N LEU A 276 0.09 -0.84 13.90
CA LEU A 276 0.99 -1.84 14.48
C LEU A 276 1.83 -1.33 15.65
N VAL A 277 2.02 -0.01 15.79
CA VAL A 277 2.70 0.56 16.97
C VAL A 277 1.95 0.29 18.27
N GLY A 278 0.65 -0.05 18.17
CA GLY A 278 -0.18 -0.47 19.28
C GLY A 278 0.01 -1.92 19.71
N LEU A 279 0.78 -2.76 19.01
CA LEU A 279 0.93 -4.17 19.40
C LEU A 279 1.94 -4.33 20.53
N THR A 280 1.74 -5.32 21.41
CA THR A 280 2.74 -5.69 22.42
C THR A 280 3.76 -6.66 21.84
N LYS A 281 4.98 -6.65 22.40
CA LYS A 281 6.05 -7.59 22.05
C LYS A 281 5.59 -9.04 22.23
N GLN A 282 4.81 -9.31 23.28
CA GLN A 282 4.22 -10.62 23.53
C GLN A 282 3.20 -10.99 22.45
N ALA A 283 2.31 -10.07 22.07
CA ALA A 283 1.28 -10.32 21.05
C ALA A 283 1.87 -10.65 19.68
N VAL A 284 3.05 -10.10 19.36
CA VAL A 284 3.78 -10.41 18.11
C VAL A 284 4.76 -11.58 18.27
N GLY A 285 4.62 -12.38 19.33
CA GLY A 285 5.35 -13.64 19.50
C GLY A 285 6.84 -13.49 19.83
N LEU A 286 7.29 -12.34 20.36
CA LEU A 286 8.66 -12.24 20.86
C LEU A 286 8.84 -13.05 22.16
N PRO A 287 10.06 -13.57 22.43
CA PRO A 287 10.32 -14.34 23.64
C PRO A 287 10.32 -13.47 24.90
N HIS A 288 10.03 -14.09 26.04
CA HIS A 288 10.32 -13.49 27.33
C HIS A 288 11.84 -13.29 27.49
N TRP A 289 12.24 -12.29 28.27
CA TRP A 289 13.64 -11.89 28.46
C TRP A 289 14.56 -13.07 28.85
N ASP A 290 14.07 -13.97 29.71
CA ASP A 290 14.84 -15.11 30.21
C ASP A 290 15.12 -16.15 29.11
N ASP A 291 14.23 -16.27 28.12
CA ASP A 291 14.37 -17.17 26.97
C ASP A 291 15.04 -16.51 25.76
N ALA A 292 15.30 -15.20 25.83
CA ALA A 292 15.88 -14.43 24.75
C ALA A 292 17.40 -14.63 24.63
N THR A 293 17.88 -14.71 23.39
CA THR A 293 19.30 -14.65 23.06
C THR A 293 19.90 -13.30 23.42
N GLN A 294 21.23 -13.23 23.54
CA GLN A 294 21.92 -11.95 23.81
C GLN A 294 21.59 -10.89 22.75
N ARG A 295 21.57 -11.27 21.47
CA ARG A 295 21.20 -10.37 20.37
C ARG A 295 19.77 -9.83 20.52
N GLN A 296 18.80 -10.69 20.82
CA GLN A 296 17.42 -10.28 21.05
C GLN A 296 17.29 -9.29 22.22
N ARG A 297 18.07 -9.48 23.29
CA ARG A 297 18.12 -8.54 24.42
C ARG A 297 18.70 -7.19 24.01
N ASP A 298 19.82 -7.20 23.30
CA ASP A 298 20.52 -5.98 22.87
C ASP A 298 19.70 -5.16 21.86
N GLU A 299 18.94 -5.83 21.00
CA GLU A 299 18.11 -5.20 19.97
C GLU A 299 16.68 -4.87 20.45
N GLY A 300 16.31 -5.27 21.67
CA GLY A 300 14.97 -5.06 22.24
C GLY A 300 13.89 -5.98 21.64
N MET A 301 14.28 -7.11 21.07
CA MET A 301 13.43 -8.17 20.49
C MET A 301 13.06 -9.24 21.52
N CYS A 302 12.69 -8.79 22.72
CA CYS A 302 12.16 -9.60 23.82
C CYS A 302 11.42 -8.69 24.81
N TRP A 303 10.65 -9.29 25.73
CA TRP A 303 9.87 -8.56 26.73
C TRP A 303 10.11 -9.08 28.15
N LYS A 304 10.04 -8.19 29.14
CA LYS A 304 10.02 -8.52 30.58
C LYS A 304 8.62 -8.39 31.16
N GLN A 305 7.87 -7.40 30.69
CA GLN A 305 6.47 -7.16 31.06
C GLN A 305 5.57 -7.37 29.84
N ALA A 306 4.39 -7.96 30.07
CA ALA A 306 3.46 -8.37 29.01
C ALA A 306 2.89 -7.19 28.19
N ASP A 307 2.85 -6.00 28.79
CA ASP A 307 2.32 -4.76 28.21
C ASP A 307 3.35 -3.94 27.43
N GLU A 308 4.61 -4.39 27.36
CA GLU A 308 5.64 -3.74 26.56
C GLU A 308 5.25 -3.69 25.08
N ARG A 309 5.13 -2.48 24.53
CA ARG A 309 4.83 -2.26 23.12
C ARG A 309 5.99 -2.70 22.23
N TYR A 310 5.68 -3.25 21.07
CA TYR A 310 6.69 -3.52 20.05
C TYR A 310 7.38 -2.22 19.64
N ASN A 311 8.71 -2.26 19.57
CA ASN A 311 9.55 -1.08 19.33
C ASN A 311 9.21 0.12 20.24
N ASP A 312 8.79 -0.15 21.49
CA ASP A 312 8.45 0.87 22.48
C ASP A 312 7.32 1.81 22.01
N GLY A 313 6.45 1.33 21.14
CA GLY A 313 5.35 2.11 20.53
C GLY A 313 5.83 3.15 19.51
N GLN A 314 7.09 3.06 19.08
CA GLN A 314 7.67 3.97 18.10
C GLN A 314 7.52 3.43 16.68
N ALA A 315 7.43 4.34 15.71
CA ALA A 315 7.43 4.04 14.28
C ALA A 315 8.60 3.12 13.89
N PHE A 316 8.29 2.12 13.07
CA PHE A 316 9.28 1.20 12.50
C PHE A 316 8.90 0.81 11.08
N LYS A 317 9.89 0.25 10.39
CA LYS A 317 9.68 -0.55 9.20
C LYS A 317 10.29 -1.94 9.39
N ILE A 318 9.64 -2.95 8.84
CA ILE A 318 10.15 -4.32 8.83
C ILE A 318 10.10 -4.87 7.41
N LEU A 319 11.18 -5.57 7.01
CA LEU A 319 11.30 -6.12 5.68
C LEU A 319 11.59 -7.63 5.71
N ALA A 320 11.03 -8.35 4.75
CA ALA A 320 11.39 -9.72 4.39
C ALA A 320 11.86 -9.74 2.93
N ARG A 321 12.96 -10.46 2.67
CA ARG A 321 13.58 -10.58 1.34
C ARG A 321 14.55 -11.74 1.29
N ASP A 322 14.64 -12.40 0.16
CA ASP A 322 15.62 -13.45 -0.11
C ASP A 322 16.22 -13.33 -1.53
N ALA A 323 16.96 -14.35 -1.96
CA ALA A 323 17.61 -14.36 -3.27
C ALA A 323 16.65 -14.56 -4.46
N SER A 324 15.34 -14.74 -4.24
CA SER A 324 14.36 -14.90 -5.32
C SER A 324 13.97 -13.58 -6.00
N GLY A 325 14.46 -12.45 -5.50
CA GLY A 325 14.19 -11.13 -6.07
C GLY A 325 12.87 -10.49 -5.65
N VAL A 326 12.24 -10.98 -4.57
CA VAL A 326 11.03 -10.36 -3.99
C VAL A 326 11.35 -9.72 -2.64
N ILE A 327 10.85 -8.51 -2.43
CA ILE A 327 11.00 -7.75 -1.19
C ILE A 327 9.65 -7.26 -0.69
N VAL A 328 9.33 -7.57 0.56
CA VAL A 328 8.08 -7.13 1.21
C VAL A 328 8.42 -6.25 2.40
N SER A 329 7.73 -5.13 2.55
CA SER A 329 7.98 -4.14 3.60
C SER A 329 6.68 -3.65 4.23
N ILE A 330 6.65 -3.60 5.56
CA ILE A 330 5.56 -3.02 6.33
C ILE A 330 6.06 -1.73 6.97
N LEU A 331 5.31 -0.64 6.83
CA LEU A 331 5.60 0.66 7.41
C LEU A 331 4.58 0.96 8.52
N ALA A 332 5.04 0.96 9.77
CA ALA A 332 4.22 1.25 10.95
C ALA A 332 4.19 2.77 11.24
N ASP A 333 4.01 3.57 10.20
CA ASP A 333 3.89 5.03 10.24
C ASP A 333 3.37 5.53 8.88
N ASN A 334 2.67 6.66 8.86
CA ASN A 334 2.13 7.25 7.64
C ASN A 334 2.84 8.55 7.20
N TYR A 335 3.97 8.92 7.80
CA TYR A 335 4.77 10.04 7.32
C TYR A 335 5.34 9.72 5.93
N PHE A 336 5.02 10.57 4.95
CA PHE A 336 5.36 10.43 3.53
C PHE A 336 6.84 10.12 3.25
N GLY A 337 7.75 10.62 4.10
CA GLY A 337 9.17 10.37 3.98
C GLY A 337 9.56 8.89 4.07
N TYR A 338 8.81 8.07 4.81
CA TYR A 338 9.02 6.61 4.84
C TYR A 338 8.68 5.99 3.48
N CYS A 339 7.54 6.33 2.88
CA CYS A 339 7.11 5.81 1.57
C CYS A 339 8.17 6.06 0.49
N LYS A 340 8.68 7.31 0.38
CA LYS A 340 9.74 7.66 -0.58
C LYS A 340 11.03 6.87 -0.34
N LYS A 341 11.42 6.70 0.93
CA LYS A 341 12.65 5.98 1.29
C LYS A 341 12.50 4.47 1.12
N GLU A 342 11.28 3.95 1.16
CA GLU A 342 11.03 2.53 0.93
C GLU A 342 11.14 2.16 -0.54
N VAL A 343 10.56 2.96 -1.44
CA VAL A 343 10.80 2.79 -2.88
C VAL A 343 12.31 2.83 -3.19
N LYS A 344 13.05 3.76 -2.58
CA LYS A 344 14.52 3.77 -2.69
C LYS A 344 15.18 2.50 -2.14
N THR A 345 14.66 1.93 -1.06
CA THR A 345 15.20 0.71 -0.44
C THR A 345 14.97 -0.50 -1.35
N HIS A 346 13.84 -0.55 -2.05
CA HIS A 346 13.50 -1.62 -2.99
C HIS A 346 14.31 -1.56 -4.29
N ILE A 347 14.60 -0.35 -4.78
CA ILE A 347 15.47 -0.14 -5.96
C ILE A 347 16.93 -0.54 -5.67
N SER A 348 17.38 -0.40 -4.42
CA SER A 348 18.78 -0.53 -4.01
C SER A 348 19.20 -1.95 -3.68
#